data_AF-A0A662RUG2-F1
#
_entry.id   AF-A0A662RUG2-F1
#
_cell.length_a   1.000
_cell.length_b   1.000
_cell.length_c   1.000
_cell.angle_alpha   90.00
_cell.angle_beta   90.00
_cell.angle_gamma   90.00
#
_symmetry.space_group_name_H-M   'P 1'
#
loop_
_entity.id
_entity.type
_entity.pdbx_description
1 polymer ?
#
loop_
_entity_poly.entity_id
_entity_poly.type
_entity_poly.pdbx_seq_one_letter_code
_entity_poly.pdbx_strand_id
1 'polypeptide(L)'
;MIHIRNLQDLSIIQDDPELYREVASYILYCRFEMLEDEEDIDDHDFSISVFQESDLDYIDDLGPPEETAVTQIECCSDVRVFHRLVFPTEIIFYKKSPQ
;
A
#
# COMPACT_ATOMS: atom_id res chain seq x y z
N MET A 1 6.37 11.12 0.18
CA MET A 1 6.46 9.69 -0.19
C MET A 1 7.33 8.90 0.80
N ILE A 2 6.83 7.78 1.31
CA ILE A 2 7.55 6.79 2.13
C ILE A 2 7.67 5.50 1.33
N HIS A 3 8.81 4.82 1.35
CA HIS A 3 8.98 3.51 0.70
C HIS A 3 9.05 2.39 1.73
N ILE A 4 8.32 1.31 1.48
CA ILE A 4 8.24 0.11 2.30
C ILE A 4 8.72 -1.07 1.44
N ARG A 5 9.87 -1.63 1.79
CA ARG A 5 10.47 -2.76 1.06
C ARG A 5 10.27 -4.09 1.74
N ASN A 6 10.06 -4.07 3.05
CA ASN A 6 9.87 -5.26 3.85
C ASN A 6 8.99 -4.95 5.06
N LEU A 7 8.69 -5.99 5.85
CA LEU A 7 7.86 -5.84 7.06
C LEU A 7 8.50 -4.95 8.14
N GLN A 8 9.83 -4.78 8.17
CA GLN A 8 10.50 -3.95 9.18
C GLN A 8 10.29 -2.45 8.89
N ASP A 9 10.22 -2.08 7.61
CA ASP A 9 9.97 -0.70 7.18
C ASP A 9 8.58 -0.18 7.61
N LEU A 10 7.65 -1.08 7.94
CA LEU A 10 6.33 -0.72 8.48
C LEU A 10 6.42 0.08 9.78
N SER A 11 7.54 0.00 10.51
CA SER A 11 7.79 0.84 11.69
C SER A 11 7.72 2.35 11.40
N ILE A 12 7.94 2.77 10.14
CA ILE A 12 7.86 4.18 9.71
C ILE A 12 6.41 4.70 9.76
N ILE A 13 5.43 3.81 9.56
CA ILE A 13 3.99 4.15 9.52
C ILE A 13 3.23 3.63 10.75
N GLN A 14 3.94 3.19 11.80
CA GLN A 14 3.34 2.58 12.99
C GLN A 14 2.38 3.50 13.76
N ASP A 15 2.52 4.82 13.60
CA ASP A 15 1.68 5.83 14.25
C ASP A 15 0.32 6.01 13.54
N ASP A 16 0.13 5.44 12.34
CA ASP A 16 -1.16 5.34 11.65
C ASP A 16 -1.60 3.87 11.58
N PRO A 17 -2.35 3.38 12.59
CA PRO A 17 -2.67 1.96 12.71
C PRO A 17 -3.55 1.43 11.57
N GLU A 18 -4.43 2.25 11.01
CA GLU A 18 -5.23 1.83 9.86
C GLU A 18 -4.37 1.70 8.60
N LEU A 19 -3.49 2.67 8.33
CA LEU A 19 -2.57 2.59 7.19
C LEU A 19 -1.60 1.41 7.35
N TYR A 20 -1.04 1.24 8.55
CA TYR A 20 -0.19 0.10 8.89
C TYR A 20 -0.92 -1.21 8.56
N ARG A 21 -2.18 -1.36 9.01
CA ARG A 21 -2.95 -2.57 8.78
C ARG A 21 -3.14 -2.84 7.28
N GLU A 22 -3.50 -1.83 6.49
CA GLU A 22 -3.72 -2.02 5.05
C GLU A 22 -2.44 -2.44 4.32
N VAL A 23 -1.32 -1.76 4.58
CA VAL A 23 -0.03 -2.08 3.95
C VAL A 23 0.47 -3.45 4.41
N ALA A 24 0.46 -3.73 5.72
CA ALA A 24 0.90 -4.99 6.27
C ALA A 24 0.08 -6.17 5.75
N SER A 25 -1.24 -6.03 5.69
CA SER A 25 -2.13 -7.08 5.18
C SER A 25 -1.85 -7.39 3.72
N TYR A 26 -1.55 -6.36 2.92
CA TYR A 26 -1.21 -6.57 1.51
C TYR A 26 0.17 -7.22 1.33
N ILE A 27 1.19 -6.82 2.09
CA ILE A 27 2.49 -7.51 2.09
C ILE A 27 2.31 -8.99 2.43
N LEU A 28 1.51 -9.31 3.46
CA LEU A 28 1.25 -10.68 3.86
C LEU A 28 0.49 -11.46 2.78
N TYR A 29 -0.44 -10.81 2.07
CA TYR A 29 -1.14 -11.41 0.93
C TYR A 29 -0.16 -11.71 -0.22
N CYS A 30 0.69 -10.77 -0.60
CA CYS A 30 1.71 -11.02 -1.63
C CYS A 30 2.63 -12.18 -1.23
N ARG A 31 3.12 -12.23 0.02
CA ARG A 31 3.91 -13.36 0.51
C ARG A 31 3.14 -14.69 0.44
N PHE A 32 1.84 -14.68 0.68
CA PHE A 32 0.99 -15.86 0.59
C PHE A 32 0.92 -16.38 -0.85
N GLU A 33 0.68 -15.51 -1.83
CA GLU A 33 0.65 -15.91 -3.25
C GLU A 33 2.02 -16.45 -3.70
N MET A 34 3.12 -15.85 -3.23
CA MET A 34 4.48 -16.28 -3.58
C MET A 34 4.90 -17.62 -2.96
N LEU A 35 4.28 -18.04 -1.84
CA LEU A 35 4.47 -19.39 -1.30
C LEU A 35 4.02 -20.48 -2.28
N GLU A 36 3.10 -20.16 -3.20
CA GLU A 36 2.63 -21.10 -4.21
C GLU A 36 3.65 -21.30 -5.35
N ASP A 37 4.57 -20.35 -5.56
CA ASP A 37 5.51 -20.31 -6.70
C ASP A 37 6.92 -20.88 -6.39
N GLU A 38 7.15 -21.48 -5.20
CA GLU A 38 8.43 -22.06 -4.75
C GLU A 38 9.65 -21.09 -4.79
N GLU A 39 9.44 -19.77 -4.83
CA GLU A 39 10.52 -18.78 -4.80
C GLU A 39 10.98 -18.48 -3.36
N ASP A 40 12.25 -18.09 -3.18
CA ASP A 40 12.82 -17.71 -1.88
C ASP A 40 12.17 -16.41 -1.36
N ILE A 41 11.11 -16.56 -0.56
CA ILE A 41 10.27 -15.46 -0.05
C ILE A 41 11.06 -14.43 0.76
N ASP A 42 12.17 -14.84 1.37
CA ASP A 42 12.95 -13.99 2.26
C ASP A 42 13.87 -13.00 1.52
N ASP A 43 14.07 -13.16 0.20
CA ASP A 43 14.87 -12.25 -0.64
C ASP A 43 14.04 -11.25 -1.46
N HIS A 44 12.70 -11.28 -1.32
CA HIS A 44 11.82 -10.43 -2.11
C HIS A 44 11.58 -9.07 -1.48
N ASP A 45 12.24 -8.05 -2.05
CA ASP A 45 11.99 -6.64 -1.78
C ASP A 45 10.64 -6.23 -2.41
N PHE A 46 9.69 -5.79 -1.58
CA PHE A 46 8.46 -5.16 -2.06
C PHE A 46 8.76 -3.75 -2.57
N SER A 47 8.10 -3.33 -3.65
CA SER A 47 8.16 -1.94 -4.11
C SER A 47 6.88 -1.23 -3.72
N ILE A 48 6.68 -0.98 -2.42
CA ILE A 48 5.49 -0.27 -1.91
C ILE A 48 5.84 1.18 -1.60
N SER A 49 5.05 2.09 -2.13
CA SER A 49 5.13 3.52 -1.87
C SER A 49 3.88 4.00 -1.15
N VAL A 50 4.05 4.72 -0.04
CA VAL A 50 2.97 5.40 0.69
C VAL A 50 3.02 6.89 0.37
N PHE A 51 1.99 7.37 -0.32
CA PHE A 51 1.90 8.72 -0.84
C PHE A 51 1.12 9.62 0.10
N GLN A 52 1.58 10.87 0.20
CA GLN A 52 0.81 11.98 0.72
C GLN A 52 0.05 12.68 -0.41
N GLU A 53 -0.89 13.55 -0.07
CA GLU A 53 -1.69 14.29 -1.06
C GLU A 53 -0.84 15.11 -2.05
N SER A 54 0.32 15.61 -1.60
CA SER A 54 1.30 16.31 -2.44
C SER A 54 1.99 15.41 -3.47
N ASP A 55 1.94 14.09 -3.29
CA ASP A 55 2.60 13.12 -4.17
C ASP A 55 1.64 12.64 -5.28
N LEU A 56 0.36 13.03 -5.27
CA LEU A 56 -0.66 12.49 -6.19
C LEU A 56 -0.45 12.89 -7.66
N ASP A 57 0.19 14.03 -7.93
CA ASP A 57 0.50 14.46 -9.29
C ASP A 57 1.38 13.44 -10.04
N TYR A 58 2.19 12.65 -9.32
CA TYR A 58 3.01 11.59 -9.90
C TYR A 58 2.18 10.41 -10.41
N ILE A 59 0.99 10.17 -9.85
CA ILE A 59 0.13 9.05 -10.25
C ILE A 59 -0.37 9.24 -11.68
N ASP A 60 -0.65 10.48 -12.09
CA ASP A 60 -1.15 10.80 -13.43
C ASP A 60 -0.13 10.43 -14.53
N ASP A 61 1.17 10.46 -14.21
CA ASP A 61 2.26 10.14 -15.13
C ASP A 61 2.51 8.63 -15.30
N LEU A 62 2.01 7.79 -14.38
CA LEU A 62 2.20 6.33 -14.41
C LEU A 62 1.24 5.61 -15.37
N GLY A 63 0.20 6.30 -15.85
CA GLY A 63 -0.87 5.68 -16.61
C GLY A 63 -1.84 4.87 -15.74
N PRO A 64 -2.65 3.99 -16.34
CA PRO A 64 -3.65 3.22 -15.58
C PRO A 64 -2.97 2.08 -14.79
N PRO A 65 -3.34 1.87 -13.51
CA PRO A 65 -2.88 0.72 -12.74
C PRO A 65 -3.52 -0.59 -13.23
N GLU A 66 -2.85 -1.71 -12.98
CA GLU A 66 -3.36 -3.06 -13.25
C GLU A 66 -4.50 -3.42 -12.30
N GLU A 67 -4.38 -2.98 -11.04
CA GLU A 67 -5.41 -3.15 -10.02
C GLU A 67 -5.62 -1.82 -9.27
N THR A 68 -6.88 -1.51 -8.98
CA THR A 68 -7.26 -0.47 -8.03
C THR A 68 -8.17 -1.07 -6.98
N ALA A 69 -7.79 -0.95 -5.71
CA ALA A 69 -8.63 -1.30 -4.57
C ALA A 69 -8.88 -0.06 -3.72
N VAL A 70 -10.10 0.06 -3.20
CA VAL A 70 -10.50 1.14 -2.29
C VAL A 70 -11.01 0.50 -1.01
N THR A 71 -10.33 0.78 0.10
CA THR A 71 -10.78 0.37 1.44
C THR A 71 -11.37 1.57 2.16
N GLN A 72 -12.65 1.47 2.53
CA GLN A 72 -13.33 2.44 3.39
C GLN A 72 -13.50 1.85 4.78
N ILE A 73 -13.01 2.58 5.78
CA ILE A 73 -13.11 2.20 7.20
C ILE A 73 -13.96 3.24 7.89
N GLU A 74 -15.10 2.81 8.41
CA GLU A 74 -16.01 3.64 9.19
C GLU A 74 -15.95 3.22 10.65
N CYS A 75 -15.55 4.14 11.52
CA CYS A 75 -15.52 3.89 12.96
C CYS A 75 -15.69 5.20 13.73
N CYS A 76 -16.49 5.20 14.79
CA CYS A 76 -16.58 6.35 15.72
C CYS A 76 -16.90 7.70 15.04
N SER A 77 -17.74 7.70 14.00
CA SER A 77 -18.06 8.88 13.16
C SER A 77 -16.93 9.39 12.25
N ASP A 78 -15.79 8.70 12.22
CA ASP A 78 -14.71 8.96 11.27
C ASP A 78 -14.79 7.99 10.08
N VAL A 79 -14.54 8.52 8.89
CA VAL A 79 -14.41 7.75 7.65
C VAL A 79 -13.00 7.92 7.12
N ARG A 80 -12.27 6.81 6.97
CA ARG A 80 -10.96 6.77 6.35
C ARG A 80 -11.03 6.00 5.04
N VAL A 81 -10.55 6.60 3.97
CA VAL A 81 -10.53 6.00 2.64
C VAL A 81 -9.09 5.82 2.19
N PHE A 82 -8.69 4.58 1.97
CA PHE A 82 -7.37 4.22 1.43
C PHE A 82 -7.54 3.71 0.00
N HIS A 83 -6.69 4.18 -0.89
CA HIS A 83 -6.58 3.69 -2.25
C HIS A 83 -5.28 2.90 -2.35
N ARG A 84 -5.36 1.72 -2.94
CA ARG A 84 -4.21 0.91 -3.36
C ARG A 84 -4.22 0.82 -4.88
N LEU A 85 -3.15 1.27 -5.50
CA LEU A 85 -2.92 1.15 -6.94
C LEU A 85 -1.77 0.18 -7.16
N VAL A 86 -1.96 -0.82 -8.02
CA VAL A 86 -0.91 -1.79 -8.36
C VAL A 86 -0.45 -1.49 -9.78
N PHE A 87 0.84 -1.19 -9.91
CA PHE A 87 1.53 -1.07 -11.19
C PHE A 87 2.55 -2.20 -11.32
N PRO A 88 3.01 -2.52 -12.53
CA PRO A 88 4.06 -3.53 -12.74
C PRO A 88 5.35 -3.24 -11.97
N THR A 89 5.62 -1.96 -11.68
CA THR A 89 6.87 -1.49 -11.07
C THR A 89 6.75 -1.12 -9.60
N GLU A 90 5.55 -0.80 -9.13
CA GLU A 90 5.32 -0.37 -7.74
C GLU A 90 3.85 -0.51 -7.32
N ILE A 91 3.65 -0.61 -6.03
CA ILE A 91 2.33 -0.56 -5.40
C ILE A 91 2.23 0.74 -4.62
N ILE A 92 1.19 1.52 -4.88
CA ILE A 92 1.00 2.83 -4.24
C ILE A 92 -0.19 2.76 -3.29
N PHE A 93 0.04 3.17 -2.04
CA PHE A 93 -1.01 3.43 -1.06
C PHE A 93 -1.14 4.92 -0.82
N TYR A 94 -2.36 5.45 -0.84
CA TYR A 94 -2.61 6.82 -0.39
C TYR A 94 -3.95 6.94 0.33
N LYS A 95 -4.01 7.87 1.28
CA LYS A 95 -5.24 8.25 1.96
C LYS A 95 -5.91 9.37 1.16
N LYS A 96 -7.18 9.19 0.83
CA LYS A 96 -7.99 10.25 0.22
C LYS A 96 -8.78 10.97 1.30
N SER A 97 -8.64 12.29 1.38
CA SER A 97 -9.48 13.12 2.23
C SER A 97 -10.94 13.04 1.76
N PRO A 98 -11.93 12.88 2.66
CA PRO A 98 -13.34 12.93 2.27
C PRO A 98 -13.66 14.32 1.68
N GLN A 99 -14.39 14.34 0.57
CA GLN A 99 -14.88 15.55 -0.11
C GLN A 99 -16.10 16.14 0.61
#